data_AF-X1UJ46-F1
#
_entry.id   AF-X1UJ46-F1
#
_cell.length_a   1.000
_cell.length_b   1.000
_cell.length_c   1.000
_cell.angle_alpha   90.00
_cell.angle_beta   90.00
_cell.angle_gamma   90.00
#
_symmetry.space_group_name_H-M   'P 1'
#
loop_
_entity.id
_entity.type
_entity.pdbx_description
1 polymer ?
#
loop_
_entity_poly.entity_id
_entity_poly.type
_entity_poly.pdbx_seq_one_letter_code
_entity_poly.pdbx_strand_id
1 'polypeptide(L)'
;QKRRALAADLVVTNYSFAFHEMNYAGGLSGRSQMDDEGDLIEGETMKFTSLILTRHQLEQCQIEPPEYKTKLEAWLKWAEPTLGKVGKQLGELETRLEPFLEAEQEPPKSLMFELLHYQRLESKLKMFIDLVDESWVAELDDPERWQFKPTFVRRFGHLLTGHAEKILAMSATILSAKDWAWNLGIDDEVAFYRVPSTFPKEHRPVVYLPTANFSLKSANDESLALMVRVVDGLLDKHKDEKGIIHAISYKITRYLLEHSRHQ
;
A
#
# COMPACT_ATOMS: atom_id res chain seq x y z
N GLN A 1 -6.75 5.42 24.54
CA GLN A 1 -6.39 6.48 23.56
C GLN A 1 -7.49 6.69 22.52
N LYS A 2 -7.99 5.65 21.82
CA LYS A 2 -9.12 5.74 20.87
C LYS A 2 -10.35 6.53 21.38
N ARG A 3 -10.88 6.19 22.57
CA ARG A 3 -12.03 6.93 23.16
C ARG A 3 -11.79 8.43 23.32
N ARG A 4 -10.56 8.83 23.65
CA ARG A 4 -10.19 10.26 23.77
C ARG A 4 -10.13 10.93 22.39
N ALA A 5 -9.60 10.24 21.39
CA ALA A 5 -9.57 10.74 20.01
C ALA A 5 -10.99 10.96 19.48
N LEU A 6 -11.88 9.97 19.60
CA LEU A 6 -13.26 10.07 19.11
C LEU A 6 -14.07 11.20 19.79
N ALA A 7 -13.72 11.55 21.03
CA ALA A 7 -14.36 12.63 21.78
C ALA A 7 -13.71 14.01 21.56
N ALA A 8 -12.55 14.08 20.88
CA ALA A 8 -11.82 15.32 20.66
C ALA A 8 -12.28 16.02 19.38
N ASP A 9 -12.34 17.35 19.38
CA ASP A 9 -12.76 18.13 18.20
C ASP A 9 -11.80 17.96 17.01
N LEU A 10 -10.51 17.77 17.29
CA LEU A 10 -9.46 17.53 16.30
C LEU A 10 -8.79 16.18 16.56
N VAL A 11 -8.64 15.38 15.51
CA VAL A 11 -7.99 14.07 15.54
C VAL A 11 -6.97 13.99 14.42
N VAL A 12 -5.74 13.61 14.76
CA VAL A 12 -4.64 13.43 13.80
C VAL A 12 -4.27 11.95 13.79
N THR A 13 -4.27 11.34 12.60
CA THR A 13 -3.94 9.92 12.40
C THR A 13 -3.16 9.75 11.11
N ASN A 14 -2.55 8.57 10.93
CA ASN A 14 -2.08 8.17 9.61
C ASN A 14 -3.26 7.64 8.76
N TYR A 15 -3.04 7.49 7.45
CA TYR A 15 -4.04 6.98 6.52
C TYR A 15 -4.51 5.57 6.89
N SER A 16 -3.60 4.65 7.22
CA SER A 16 -3.95 3.27 7.58
C SER A 16 -4.98 3.20 8.72
N PHE A 17 -4.79 3.98 9.79
CA PHE A 17 -5.75 4.05 10.89
C PHE A 17 -7.07 4.70 10.44
N ALA A 18 -7.00 5.79 9.67
CA ALA A 18 -8.20 6.46 9.15
C ALA A 18 -9.06 5.51 8.31
N PHE A 19 -8.46 4.81 7.34
CA PHE A 19 -9.15 3.82 6.52
C PHE A 19 -9.86 2.76 7.36
N HIS A 20 -9.17 2.17 8.35
CA HIS A 20 -9.79 1.15 9.19
C HIS A 20 -10.91 1.71 10.07
N GLU A 21 -10.69 2.87 10.69
CA GLU A 21 -11.66 3.47 11.61
C GLU A 21 -12.90 3.97 10.88
N MET A 22 -12.75 4.53 9.67
CA MET A 22 -13.86 5.03 8.85
C MET A 22 -14.67 3.89 8.21
N ASN A 23 -14.02 2.89 7.61
CA ASN A 23 -14.72 1.85 6.85
C ASN A 23 -15.29 0.72 7.71
N TYR A 24 -14.72 0.44 8.89
CA TYR A 24 -15.17 -0.69 9.73
C TYR A 24 -15.81 -0.23 11.03
N ALA A 25 -15.24 0.75 11.74
CA ALA A 25 -15.76 1.20 13.03
C ALA A 25 -16.73 2.39 12.93
N GLY A 26 -16.62 3.19 11.86
CA GLY A 26 -17.39 4.41 11.61
C GLY A 26 -17.05 5.60 12.53
N GLY A 27 -16.06 5.48 13.42
CA GLY A 27 -15.82 6.46 14.47
C GLY A 27 -15.34 7.83 13.98
N LEU A 28 -14.73 7.88 12.79
CA LEU A 28 -14.23 9.11 12.17
C LEU A 28 -15.09 9.60 11.00
N SER A 29 -16.13 8.85 10.62
CA SER A 29 -17.02 9.22 9.51
C SER A 29 -17.91 10.41 9.88
N GLY A 30 -18.24 11.24 8.90
CA GLY A 30 -19.04 12.46 9.04
C GLY A 30 -18.25 13.69 9.51
N ARG A 31 -16.93 13.58 9.70
CA ARG A 31 -16.06 14.70 10.10
C ARG A 31 -15.52 15.45 8.89
N SER A 32 -15.14 16.72 9.07
CA SER A 32 -14.31 17.40 8.06
C SER A 32 -12.92 16.77 8.00
N GLN A 33 -12.39 16.61 6.81
CA GLN A 33 -11.16 15.89 6.56
C GLN A 33 -10.08 16.79 5.96
N MET A 34 -8.87 16.64 6.46
CA MET A 34 -7.67 17.29 5.94
C MET A 34 -6.61 16.22 5.70
N ASP A 35 -6.20 16.10 4.45
CA ASP A 35 -5.27 15.10 3.96
C ASP A 35 -3.93 15.76 3.64
N ASP A 36 -2.99 15.64 4.57
CA ASP A 36 -1.61 16.04 4.34
C ASP A 36 -0.89 15.04 3.44
N GLU A 37 0.00 15.53 2.58
CA GLU A 37 0.60 14.77 1.47
C GLU A 37 -0.48 14.03 0.64
N GLY A 38 -1.52 14.77 0.24
CA GLY A 38 -2.68 14.24 -0.47
C GLY A 38 -2.37 13.57 -1.82
N ASP A 39 -1.18 13.76 -2.40
CA ASP A 39 -0.71 12.98 -3.55
C ASP A 39 -0.46 11.51 -3.22
N LEU A 40 -0.30 11.16 -1.94
CA LEU A 40 -0.14 9.77 -1.49
C LEU A 40 -1.46 8.99 -1.38
N ILE A 41 -2.62 9.66 -1.42
CA ILE A 41 -3.92 9.01 -1.20
C ILE A 41 -4.14 7.85 -2.17
N GLU A 42 -3.72 7.99 -3.44
CA GLU A 42 -3.82 6.90 -4.40
C GLU A 42 -3.07 5.65 -3.93
N GLY A 43 -1.81 5.83 -3.50
CA GLY A 43 -0.97 4.75 -3.01
C GLY A 43 -1.49 4.15 -1.70
N GLU A 44 -2.02 4.98 -0.79
CA GLU A 44 -2.60 4.51 0.47
C GLU A 44 -3.91 3.75 0.26
N THR A 45 -4.77 4.23 -0.65
CA THR A 45 -5.98 3.50 -1.07
C THR A 45 -5.61 2.17 -1.68
N MET A 46 -4.61 2.14 -2.58
CA MET A 46 -4.15 0.90 -3.22
C MET A 46 -3.62 -0.09 -2.18
N LYS A 47 -2.84 0.36 -1.19
CA LYS A 47 -2.37 -0.47 -0.08
C LYS A 47 -3.53 -1.04 0.73
N PHE A 48 -4.54 -0.23 1.03
CA PHE A 48 -5.71 -0.64 1.79
C PHE A 48 -6.56 -1.69 1.05
N THR A 49 -6.70 -1.55 -0.26
CA THR A 49 -7.51 -2.46 -1.10
C THR A 49 -6.74 -3.69 -1.58
N SER A 50 -5.40 -3.68 -1.46
CA SER A 50 -4.57 -4.79 -1.88
C SER A 50 -4.86 -6.04 -1.07
N LEU A 51 -5.01 -7.18 -1.76
CA LEU A 51 -5.18 -8.47 -1.12
C LEU A 51 -3.84 -9.18 -1.04
N ILE A 52 -3.53 -9.73 0.14
CA ILE A 52 -2.30 -10.48 0.37
C ILE A 52 -2.66 -11.84 0.94
N LEU A 53 -2.26 -12.89 0.24
CA LEU A 53 -2.27 -14.27 0.72
C LEU A 53 -0.83 -14.69 1.02
N THR A 54 -0.61 -15.34 2.15
CA THR A 54 0.72 -15.86 2.52
C THR A 54 0.66 -17.37 2.63
N ARG A 55 1.78 -18.03 2.32
CA ARG A 55 1.89 -19.49 2.46
C ARG A 55 1.50 -19.93 3.87
N HIS A 56 2.05 -19.27 4.88
CA HIS A 56 1.74 -19.56 6.28
C HIS A 56 0.24 -19.53 6.60
N GLN A 57 -0.50 -18.56 6.08
CA GLN A 57 -1.96 -18.49 6.28
C GLN A 57 -2.70 -19.66 5.64
N LEU A 58 -2.27 -20.10 4.45
CA LEU A 58 -2.85 -21.25 3.77
C LEU A 58 -2.53 -22.54 4.52
N GLU A 59 -1.28 -22.73 4.95
CA GLU A 59 -0.85 -23.89 5.75
C GLU A 59 -1.59 -23.99 7.08
N GLN A 60 -1.79 -22.86 7.78
CA GLN A 60 -2.59 -22.81 9.02
C GLN A 60 -4.04 -23.29 8.83
N CYS A 61 -4.57 -23.17 7.62
CA CYS A 61 -5.92 -23.61 7.25
C CYS A 61 -5.89 -24.91 6.42
N GLN A 62 -4.74 -25.59 6.33
CA GLN A 62 -4.57 -26.82 5.53
C GLN A 62 -5.05 -26.68 4.08
N ILE A 63 -4.89 -25.47 3.53
CA ILE A 63 -5.24 -25.15 2.14
C ILE A 63 -3.95 -25.15 1.32
N GLU A 64 -3.98 -25.84 0.19
CA GLU A 64 -2.91 -25.76 -0.80
C GLU A 64 -3.17 -24.60 -1.78
N PRO A 65 -2.13 -23.83 -2.16
CA PRO A 65 -2.23 -22.85 -3.24
C PRO A 65 -2.53 -23.52 -4.61
N PRO A 66 -2.93 -22.76 -5.64
CA PRO A 66 -3.14 -23.33 -6.98
C PRO A 66 -1.86 -23.96 -7.55
N GLU A 67 -2.05 -24.91 -8.49
CA GLU A 67 -0.95 -25.57 -9.21
C GLU A 67 -0.01 -24.55 -9.88
N TYR A 68 -0.59 -23.58 -10.58
CA TYR A 68 0.15 -22.50 -11.25
C TYR A 68 0.15 -21.23 -10.41
N LYS A 69 1.09 -21.13 -9.47
CA LYS A 69 1.18 -20.01 -8.51
C LYS A 69 1.51 -18.67 -9.15
N THR A 70 2.13 -18.68 -10.34
CA THR A 70 2.59 -17.49 -11.07
C THR A 70 1.59 -16.94 -12.09
N LYS A 71 0.36 -17.49 -12.13
CA LYS A 71 -0.68 -17.08 -13.10
C LYS A 71 -1.94 -16.61 -12.38
N LEU A 72 -2.37 -15.37 -12.63
CA LEU A 72 -3.58 -14.81 -12.03
C LEU A 72 -4.81 -15.67 -12.34
N GLU A 73 -4.92 -16.21 -13.55
CA GLU A 73 -6.06 -17.04 -13.97
C GLU A 73 -6.19 -18.32 -13.14
N ALA A 74 -5.07 -18.85 -12.64
CA ALA A 74 -5.08 -20.01 -11.77
C ALA A 74 -5.63 -19.66 -10.38
N TRP A 75 -5.33 -18.47 -9.86
CA TRP A 75 -5.88 -17.96 -8.60
C TRP A 75 -7.38 -17.66 -8.71
N LEU A 76 -7.82 -17.05 -9.81
CA LEU A 76 -9.24 -16.79 -10.09
C LEU A 76 -10.05 -18.10 -10.09
N LYS A 77 -9.56 -19.14 -10.77
CA LYS A 77 -10.20 -20.47 -10.81
C LYS A 77 -10.12 -21.23 -9.48
N TRP A 78 -9.13 -20.93 -8.65
CA TRP A 78 -8.89 -21.59 -7.37
C TRP A 78 -9.74 -21.02 -6.23
N ALA A 79 -10.02 -19.71 -6.25
CA ALA A 79 -10.62 -19.02 -5.12
C ALA A 79 -12.02 -19.55 -4.74
N GLU A 80 -12.93 -19.69 -5.70
CA GLU A 80 -14.32 -20.10 -5.44
C GLU A 80 -14.44 -21.54 -4.92
N PRO A 81 -13.81 -22.57 -5.54
CA PRO A 81 -13.78 -23.91 -4.96
C PRO A 81 -13.11 -23.97 -3.58
N THR A 82 -12.11 -23.12 -3.35
CA THR A 82 -11.40 -23.05 -2.06
C THR A 82 -12.27 -22.41 -0.99
N LEU A 83 -13.04 -21.38 -1.32
CA LEU A 83 -14.03 -20.79 -0.42
C LEU A 83 -15.03 -21.86 0.05
N GLY A 84 -15.48 -22.75 -0.85
CA GLY A 84 -16.34 -23.88 -0.47
C GLY A 84 -15.68 -24.85 0.53
N LYS A 85 -14.39 -25.18 0.33
CA LYS A 85 -13.63 -26.03 1.27
C LYS A 85 -13.46 -25.35 2.64
N VAL A 86 -13.10 -24.08 2.64
CA VAL A 86 -12.93 -23.25 3.84
C VAL A 86 -14.24 -23.13 4.60
N GLY A 87 -15.35 -22.88 3.90
CA GLY A 87 -16.68 -22.82 4.50
C GLY A 87 -17.12 -24.14 5.14
N LYS A 88 -16.81 -25.28 4.51
CA LYS A 88 -17.06 -26.60 5.12
C LYS A 88 -16.28 -26.80 6.41
N GLN A 89 -14.98 -26.47 6.41
CA GLN A 89 -14.14 -26.56 7.61
C GLN A 89 -14.61 -25.60 8.72
N LEU A 90 -15.07 -24.40 8.37
CA LEU A 90 -15.70 -23.49 9.32
C LEU A 90 -16.94 -24.11 9.97
N GLY A 91 -17.85 -24.70 9.20
CA GLY A 91 -19.03 -25.36 9.76
C GLY A 91 -18.69 -26.55 10.67
N GLU A 92 -17.64 -27.31 10.36
CA GLU A 92 -17.13 -28.38 11.23
C GLU A 92 -16.54 -27.81 12.55
N LEU A 93 -15.84 -26.67 12.49
CA LEU A 93 -15.30 -25.99 13.67
C LEU A 93 -16.40 -25.37 14.54
N GLU A 94 -17.43 -24.79 13.93
CA GLU A 94 -18.60 -24.24 14.62
C GLU A 94 -19.38 -25.34 15.34
N THR A 95 -19.61 -26.49 14.70
CA THR A 95 -20.22 -27.67 15.34
C THR A 95 -19.38 -28.16 16.53
N ARG A 96 -18.05 -28.12 16.43
CA ARG A 96 -17.14 -28.48 17.55
C ARG A 96 -17.18 -27.46 18.70
N LEU A 97 -17.58 -26.23 18.42
CA LEU A 97 -17.67 -25.13 19.39
C LEU A 97 -18.99 -25.16 20.16
N GLU A 98 -20.07 -25.60 19.51
CA GLU A 98 -21.44 -25.60 20.00
C GLU A 98 -21.60 -26.19 21.43
N PRO A 99 -21.00 -27.36 21.77
CA PRO A 99 -21.13 -27.93 23.11
C PRO A 99 -20.55 -27.06 24.23
N PHE A 100 -19.51 -26.27 23.93
CA PHE A 100 -18.92 -25.34 24.92
C PHE A 100 -19.83 -24.14 25.15
N LEU A 101 -20.47 -23.64 24.09
CA LEU A 101 -21.41 -22.53 24.19
C LEU A 101 -22.67 -22.94 24.97
N GLU A 102 -23.22 -24.13 24.69
CA GLU A 102 -24.39 -24.66 25.41
C GLU A 102 -24.10 -24.92 26.89
N ALA A 103 -22.89 -25.37 27.21
CA ALA A 103 -22.46 -25.63 28.58
C ALA A 103 -21.99 -24.36 29.33
N GLU A 104 -22.02 -23.18 28.69
CA GLU A 104 -21.42 -21.93 29.19
C GLU A 104 -19.95 -22.09 29.63
N GLN A 105 -19.21 -22.93 28.91
CA GLN A 105 -17.80 -23.22 29.18
C GLN A 105 -16.89 -22.50 28.20
N GLU A 106 -15.72 -22.10 28.68
CA GLU A 106 -14.71 -21.46 27.85
C GLU A 106 -14.10 -22.49 26.87
N PRO A 107 -14.19 -22.29 25.54
CA PRO A 107 -13.65 -23.22 24.58
C PRO A 107 -12.11 -23.30 24.64
N PRO A 108 -11.49 -24.42 24.21
CA PRO A 108 -10.04 -24.51 24.08
C PRO A 108 -9.48 -23.40 23.19
N LYS A 109 -8.44 -22.71 23.66
CA LYS A 109 -7.80 -21.63 22.89
C LYS A 109 -7.35 -22.06 21.50
N SER A 110 -6.88 -23.30 21.35
CA SER A 110 -6.48 -23.86 20.06
C SER A 110 -7.63 -23.89 19.05
N LEU A 111 -8.82 -24.33 19.48
CA LEU A 111 -10.02 -24.33 18.65
C LEU A 111 -10.42 -22.90 18.25
N MET A 112 -10.29 -21.93 19.17
CA MET A 112 -10.57 -20.54 18.87
C MET A 112 -9.57 -19.92 17.89
N PHE A 113 -8.28 -20.21 18.03
CA PHE A 113 -7.29 -19.77 17.06
C PHE A 113 -7.53 -20.39 15.68
N GLU A 114 -7.86 -21.68 15.63
CA GLU A 114 -8.19 -22.38 14.39
C GLU A 114 -9.40 -21.73 13.69
N LEU A 115 -10.50 -21.50 14.42
CA LEU A 115 -11.68 -20.79 13.90
C LEU A 115 -11.32 -19.41 13.35
N LEU A 116 -10.54 -18.62 14.10
CA LEU A 116 -10.11 -17.29 13.68
C LEU A 116 -9.23 -17.31 12.41
N HIS A 117 -8.38 -18.32 12.24
CA HIS A 117 -7.57 -18.47 11.03
C HIS A 117 -8.46 -18.73 9.82
N TYR A 118 -9.39 -19.67 9.92
CA TYR A 118 -10.32 -19.97 8.84
C TYR A 118 -11.26 -18.80 8.52
N GLN A 119 -11.80 -18.10 9.53
CA GLN A 119 -12.66 -16.92 9.30
C GLN A 119 -11.92 -15.80 8.57
N ARG A 120 -10.65 -15.56 8.90
CA ARG A 120 -9.81 -14.58 8.22
C ARG A 120 -9.55 -14.99 6.77
N LEU A 121 -9.24 -16.27 6.53
CA LEU A 121 -9.03 -16.77 5.17
C LEU A 121 -10.32 -16.70 4.34
N GLU A 122 -11.45 -17.09 4.92
CA GLU A 122 -12.77 -17.00 4.27
C GLU A 122 -13.10 -15.56 3.87
N SER A 123 -12.92 -14.61 4.78
CA SER A 123 -13.15 -13.18 4.51
C SER A 123 -12.27 -12.67 3.36
N LYS A 124 -10.99 -13.10 3.32
CA LYS A 124 -10.09 -12.76 2.22
C LYS A 124 -10.51 -13.39 0.90
N LEU A 125 -10.95 -14.64 0.89
CA LEU A 125 -11.41 -15.33 -0.31
C LEU A 125 -12.69 -14.69 -0.86
N LYS A 126 -13.64 -14.32 0.01
CA LYS A 126 -14.84 -13.56 -0.38
C LYS A 126 -14.45 -12.24 -1.05
N MET A 127 -13.61 -11.43 -0.40
CA MET A 127 -13.12 -10.18 -0.98
C MET A 127 -12.37 -10.41 -2.30
N PHE A 128 -11.59 -11.48 -2.41
CA PHE A 128 -10.88 -11.83 -3.63
C PHE A 128 -11.85 -12.11 -4.78
N ILE A 129 -12.86 -12.94 -4.54
CA ILE A 129 -13.86 -13.30 -5.54
C ILE A 129 -14.69 -12.08 -5.98
N ASP A 130 -15.04 -11.22 -5.03
CA ASP A 130 -15.90 -10.05 -5.31
C ASP A 130 -15.16 -8.93 -6.05
N LEU A 131 -13.85 -8.77 -5.82
CA LEU A 131 -13.10 -7.58 -6.25
C LEU A 131 -12.06 -7.85 -7.33
N VAL A 132 -11.43 -9.03 -7.34
CA VAL A 132 -10.28 -9.31 -8.21
C VAL A 132 -10.76 -9.80 -9.56
N ASP A 133 -10.39 -9.05 -10.60
CA ASP A 133 -10.65 -9.37 -12.00
C ASP A 133 -9.37 -9.31 -12.83
N GLU A 134 -9.47 -9.54 -14.14
CA GLU A 134 -8.32 -9.52 -15.06
C GLU A 134 -7.61 -8.16 -15.15
N SER A 135 -8.23 -7.07 -14.66
CA SER A 135 -7.60 -5.75 -14.60
C SER A 135 -6.67 -5.58 -13.40
N TRP A 136 -6.58 -6.55 -12.49
CA TRP A 136 -5.67 -6.49 -11.36
C TRP A 136 -4.25 -6.92 -11.73
N VAL A 137 -3.28 -6.29 -11.07
CA VAL A 137 -1.88 -6.70 -11.14
C VAL A 137 -1.59 -7.70 -10.03
N ALA A 138 -1.02 -8.84 -10.39
CA ALA A 138 -0.63 -9.87 -9.44
C ALA A 138 0.91 -9.94 -9.32
N GLU A 139 1.42 -9.78 -8.11
CA GLU A 139 2.81 -10.01 -7.75
C GLU A 139 2.93 -11.44 -7.20
N LEU A 140 3.41 -12.36 -8.04
CA LEU A 140 3.35 -13.81 -7.79
C LEU A 140 4.70 -14.52 -7.78
N ASP A 141 5.80 -13.76 -7.90
CA ASP A 141 7.16 -14.30 -7.95
C ASP A 141 7.68 -14.75 -6.58
N ASP A 142 7.09 -14.26 -5.48
CA ASP A 142 7.43 -14.65 -4.12
C ASP A 142 6.65 -15.92 -3.71
N PRO A 143 7.33 -17.05 -3.43
CA PRO A 143 6.68 -18.31 -3.07
C PRO A 143 6.04 -18.32 -1.67
N GLU A 144 6.30 -17.30 -0.85
CA GLU A 144 5.76 -17.16 0.51
C GLU A 144 4.62 -16.14 0.59
N ARG A 145 4.48 -15.27 -0.41
CA ARG A 145 3.54 -14.15 -0.40
C ARG A 145 3.03 -13.81 -1.80
N TRP A 146 1.73 -13.95 -2.00
CA TRP A 146 1.04 -13.56 -3.23
C TRP A 146 0.22 -12.29 -2.99
N GLN A 147 0.47 -11.26 -3.78
CA GLN A 147 -0.20 -9.97 -3.64
C GLN A 147 -0.98 -9.62 -4.90
N PHE A 148 -2.21 -9.18 -4.72
CA PHE A 148 -3.12 -8.75 -5.77
C PHE A 148 -3.44 -7.28 -5.52
N LYS A 149 -3.18 -6.43 -6.52
CA LYS A 149 -3.38 -4.98 -6.45
C LYS A 149 -4.28 -4.54 -7.61
N PRO A 150 -5.25 -3.65 -7.37
CA PRO A 150 -6.00 -3.08 -8.48
C PRO A 150 -5.04 -2.20 -9.32
N THR A 151 -5.21 -2.19 -10.64
CA THR A 151 -4.42 -1.28 -11.50
C THR A 151 -4.75 0.18 -11.20
N PHE A 152 -6.01 0.47 -10.90
CA PHE A 152 -6.48 1.81 -10.54
C PHE A 152 -7.35 1.75 -9.28
N VAL A 153 -7.19 2.75 -8.42
CA VAL A 153 -7.98 2.86 -7.18
C VAL A 153 -9.29 3.63 -7.35
N ARG A 154 -9.64 4.02 -8.58
CA ARG A 154 -10.83 4.83 -8.89
C ARG A 154 -12.12 4.26 -8.31
N ARG A 155 -12.30 2.94 -8.36
CA ARG A 155 -13.46 2.24 -7.78
C ARG A 155 -13.49 2.27 -6.24
N PHE A 156 -12.36 2.58 -5.62
CA PHE A 156 -12.13 2.47 -4.19
C PHE A 156 -11.85 3.80 -3.48
N GLY A 157 -11.72 4.92 -4.19
CA GLY A 157 -11.40 6.20 -3.54
C GLY A 157 -12.47 6.65 -2.54
N HIS A 158 -13.73 6.24 -2.73
CA HIS A 158 -14.82 6.44 -1.77
C HIS A 158 -14.54 5.83 -0.38
N LEU A 159 -13.63 4.87 -0.26
CA LEU A 159 -13.21 4.30 1.03
C LEU A 159 -12.49 5.34 1.91
N LEU A 160 -12.00 6.43 1.32
CA LEU A 160 -11.50 7.58 2.06
C LEU A 160 -12.46 8.77 1.90
N THR A 161 -12.78 9.13 0.66
CA THR A 161 -13.49 10.38 0.36
C THR A 161 -14.99 10.31 0.66
N GLY A 162 -15.58 9.12 0.78
CA GLY A 162 -17.00 8.95 1.08
C GLY A 162 -17.37 9.21 2.53
N HIS A 163 -16.39 9.49 3.39
CA HIS A 163 -16.60 9.65 4.84
C HIS A 163 -16.69 11.10 5.30
N ALA A 164 -16.49 12.08 4.42
CA ALA A 164 -16.47 13.50 4.75
C ALA A 164 -17.20 14.34 3.69
N GLU A 165 -18.02 15.30 4.14
CA GLU A 165 -18.67 16.27 3.24
C GLU A 165 -17.67 17.29 2.66
N LYS A 166 -16.62 17.60 3.43
CA LYS A 166 -15.58 18.56 3.08
C LYS A 166 -14.22 17.95 3.28
N ILE A 167 -13.45 17.91 2.19
CA ILE A 167 -12.12 17.34 2.14
C ILE A 167 -11.16 18.41 1.63
N LEU A 168 -10.07 18.62 2.37
CA LEU A 168 -8.95 19.45 1.94
C LEU A 168 -7.71 18.56 1.79
N ALA A 169 -7.35 18.25 0.55
CA ALA A 169 -6.09 17.60 0.24
C ALA A 169 -5.01 18.65 -0.04
N MET A 170 -3.86 18.53 0.62
CA MET A 170 -2.72 19.42 0.44
C MET A 170 -1.46 18.63 0.13
N SER A 171 -0.68 19.12 -0.83
CA SER A 171 0.60 18.52 -1.22
C SER A 171 1.36 19.49 -2.13
N ALA A 172 2.69 19.38 -2.11
CA ALA A 172 3.56 20.14 -3.01
C ALA A 172 3.60 19.55 -4.45
N THR A 173 3.16 18.31 -4.63
CA THR A 173 3.42 17.48 -5.80
C THR A 173 2.17 17.10 -6.60
N ILE A 174 0.98 17.56 -6.20
CA ILE A 174 -0.24 17.43 -7.04
C ILE A 174 -0.08 18.29 -8.30
N LEU A 175 0.15 17.64 -9.44
CA LEU A 175 0.36 18.32 -10.72
C LEU A 175 -0.96 18.74 -11.38
N SER A 176 -1.97 17.88 -11.28
CA SER A 176 -3.25 17.99 -11.97
C SER A 176 -4.37 17.55 -11.03
N ALA A 177 -5.22 18.48 -10.60
CA ALA A 177 -6.39 18.15 -9.79
C ALA A 177 -7.36 17.23 -10.54
N LYS A 178 -7.44 17.36 -11.87
CA LYS A 178 -8.27 16.50 -12.71
C LYS A 178 -7.81 15.04 -12.64
N ASP A 179 -6.51 14.78 -12.81
CA ASP A 179 -5.98 13.42 -12.81
C ASP A 179 -6.03 12.81 -11.40
N TRP A 180 -5.74 13.62 -10.38
CA TRP A 180 -5.89 13.23 -8.98
C TRP A 180 -7.34 12.85 -8.64
N ALA A 181 -8.31 13.70 -9.00
CA ALA A 181 -9.74 13.43 -8.81
C ALA A 181 -10.18 12.18 -9.58
N TRP A 182 -9.75 12.07 -10.84
CA TRP A 182 -10.08 10.92 -11.68
C TRP A 182 -9.55 9.61 -11.09
N ASN A 183 -8.32 9.58 -10.56
CA ASN A 183 -7.72 8.41 -9.92
C ASN A 183 -8.46 7.99 -8.65
N LEU A 184 -9.04 8.94 -7.92
CA LEU A 184 -9.82 8.68 -6.70
C LEU A 184 -11.32 8.48 -6.95
N GLY A 185 -11.77 8.54 -8.20
CA GLY A 185 -13.20 8.41 -8.53
C GLY A 185 -14.05 9.57 -8.03
N ILE A 186 -13.44 10.75 -7.88
CA ILE A 186 -14.16 12.00 -7.60
C ILE A 186 -14.61 12.56 -8.94
N ASP A 187 -15.93 12.52 -9.18
CA ASP A 187 -16.55 13.05 -10.40
C ASP A 187 -17.04 14.50 -10.25
N ASP A 188 -17.03 15.02 -9.02
CA ASP A 188 -17.38 16.41 -8.71
C ASP A 188 -16.27 17.41 -9.09
N GLU A 189 -16.62 18.70 -9.13
CA GLU A 189 -15.65 19.77 -9.35
C GLU A 189 -14.68 19.90 -8.17
N VAL A 190 -13.39 19.76 -8.45
CA VAL A 190 -12.32 19.91 -7.44
C VAL A 190 -11.70 21.30 -7.56
N ALA A 191 -11.91 22.14 -6.54
CA ALA A 191 -11.25 23.44 -6.43
C ALA A 191 -9.74 23.24 -6.20
N PHE A 192 -8.91 23.78 -7.10
CA PHE A 192 -7.46 23.60 -7.06
C PHE A 192 -6.73 24.94 -6.92
N TYR A 193 -5.97 25.07 -5.82
CA TYR A 193 -5.22 26.27 -5.50
C TYR A 193 -3.73 25.98 -5.52
N ARG A 194 -3.01 26.55 -6.51
CA ARG A 194 -1.55 26.46 -6.60
C ARG A 194 -0.92 27.67 -5.92
N VAL A 195 -0.34 27.45 -4.76
CA VAL A 195 0.42 28.49 -4.05
C VAL A 195 1.83 28.57 -4.64
N PRO A 196 2.28 29.75 -5.12
CA PRO A 196 3.64 29.90 -5.60
C PRO A 196 4.64 29.76 -4.45
N SER A 197 5.81 29.21 -4.74
CA SER A 197 6.90 29.18 -3.76
C SER A 197 7.27 30.60 -3.34
N THR A 198 7.34 30.82 -2.04
CA THR A 198 7.75 32.10 -1.42
C THR A 198 9.26 32.30 -1.45
N PHE A 199 10.04 31.27 -1.79
CA PHE A 199 11.49 31.35 -1.87
C PHE A 199 11.94 32.00 -3.18
N PRO A 200 12.84 33.01 -3.12
CA PRO A 200 13.46 33.61 -4.30
C PRO A 200 14.08 32.55 -5.20
N LYS A 201 13.96 32.70 -6.53
CA LYS A 201 14.44 31.69 -7.49
C LYS A 201 15.95 31.51 -7.40
N GLU A 202 16.65 32.60 -7.07
CA GLU A 202 18.09 32.69 -6.94
C GLU A 202 18.62 31.80 -5.80
N HIS A 203 17.78 31.50 -4.80
CA HIS A 203 18.12 30.66 -3.65
C HIS A 203 17.76 29.18 -3.84
N ARG A 204 17.24 28.79 -5.01
CA ARG A 204 16.84 27.40 -5.34
C ARG A 204 17.24 27.00 -6.76
N PRO A 205 18.53 27.08 -7.13
CA PRO A 205 18.99 26.72 -8.46
C PRO A 205 18.77 25.22 -8.73
N VAL A 206 18.24 24.90 -9.92
CA VAL A 206 18.19 23.52 -10.43
C VAL A 206 19.21 23.41 -11.57
N VAL A 207 20.28 22.67 -11.33
CA VAL A 207 21.36 22.45 -12.32
C VAL A 207 21.18 21.08 -12.96
N TYR A 208 20.77 21.08 -14.23
CA TYR A 208 20.63 19.84 -14.99
C TYR A 208 21.99 19.44 -15.60
N LEU A 209 22.52 18.29 -15.17
CA LEU A 209 23.77 17.72 -15.67
C LEU A 209 23.51 16.29 -16.18
N PRO A 210 23.17 16.11 -17.47
CA PRO A 210 22.90 14.78 -18.03
C PRO A 210 24.22 14.01 -18.21
N THR A 211 24.57 13.17 -17.25
CA THR A 211 25.85 12.43 -17.25
C THR A 211 25.74 11.03 -17.84
N ALA A 212 24.74 10.24 -17.42
CA ALA A 212 24.59 8.86 -17.83
C ALA A 212 23.13 8.39 -17.70
N ASN A 213 22.78 7.31 -18.41
CA ASN A 213 21.46 6.70 -18.37
C ASN A 213 21.51 5.44 -17.50
N PHE A 214 20.81 5.48 -16.37
CA PHE A 214 20.76 4.36 -15.42
C PHE A 214 19.51 3.47 -15.56
N SER A 215 18.79 3.56 -16.68
CA SER A 215 17.72 2.59 -16.95
C SER A 215 18.27 1.16 -16.94
N LEU A 216 17.42 0.19 -16.58
CA LEU A 216 17.79 -1.23 -16.46
C LEU A 216 18.52 -1.80 -17.69
N LYS A 217 18.22 -1.27 -18.89
CA LYS A 217 18.80 -1.72 -20.16
C LYS A 217 20.12 -1.01 -20.53
N SER A 218 20.41 0.14 -19.92
CA SER A 218 21.51 1.02 -20.32
C SER A 218 22.60 1.16 -19.27
N ALA A 219 22.32 0.80 -18.00
CA ALA A 219 23.31 0.87 -16.94
C ALA A 219 24.43 -0.16 -17.17
N ASN A 220 25.63 0.35 -17.47
CA ASN A 220 26.86 -0.43 -17.63
C ASN A 220 27.97 0.10 -16.71
N ASP A 221 29.06 -0.64 -16.61
CA ASP A 221 30.18 -0.29 -15.71
C ASP A 221 30.80 1.06 -16.04
N GLU A 222 30.85 1.45 -17.31
CA GLU A 222 31.34 2.78 -17.74
C GLU A 222 30.47 3.91 -17.21
N SER A 223 29.13 3.74 -17.26
CA SER A 223 28.16 4.70 -16.73
C SER A 223 28.27 4.82 -15.22
N LEU A 224 28.48 3.70 -14.52
CA LEU A 224 28.68 3.68 -13.08
C LEU A 224 30.01 4.33 -12.68
N ALA A 225 31.10 4.06 -13.39
CA ALA A 225 32.38 4.70 -13.15
C ALA A 225 32.34 6.21 -13.47
N LEU A 226 31.62 6.62 -14.52
CA LEU A 226 31.40 8.03 -14.82
C LEU A 226 30.56 8.72 -13.74
N MET A 227 29.53 8.06 -13.23
CA MET A 227 28.73 8.54 -12.09
C MET A 227 29.63 8.85 -10.89
N VAL A 228 30.46 7.90 -10.48
CA VAL A 228 31.37 8.05 -9.32
C VAL A 228 32.27 9.26 -9.53
N ARG A 229 32.90 9.39 -10.71
CA ARG A 229 33.76 10.54 -11.02
C ARG A 229 33.03 11.87 -10.93
N VAL A 230 31.81 11.96 -11.45
CA VAL A 230 31.01 13.20 -11.42
C VAL A 230 30.56 13.52 -9.99
N VAL A 231 30.06 12.53 -9.25
CA VAL A 231 29.65 12.71 -7.86
C VAL A 231 30.84 13.13 -6.99
N ASP A 232 31.99 12.46 -7.10
CA ASP A 232 33.20 12.82 -6.35
C ASP A 232 33.69 14.24 -6.68
N GLY A 233 33.53 14.68 -7.93
CA GLY A 233 33.82 16.06 -8.32
C GLY A 233 32.85 17.08 -7.70
N LEU A 234 31.57 16.71 -7.55
CA LEU A 234 30.58 17.54 -6.85
C LEU A 234 30.86 17.59 -5.35
N LEU A 235 31.19 16.45 -4.73
CA LEU A 235 31.54 16.39 -3.32
C LEU A 235 32.80 17.20 -3.00
N ASP A 236 33.83 17.16 -3.84
CA ASP A 236 35.01 18.03 -3.71
C ASP A 236 34.63 19.52 -3.73
N LYS A 237 33.78 19.90 -4.68
CA LYS A 237 33.35 21.29 -4.86
C LYS A 237 32.50 21.80 -3.69
N HIS A 238 31.72 20.91 -3.09
CA HIS A 238 30.77 21.19 -2.01
C HIS A 238 31.22 20.57 -0.66
N LYS A 239 32.53 20.44 -0.43
CA LYS A 239 33.10 19.71 0.72
C LYS A 239 32.70 20.23 2.10
N ASP A 240 32.34 21.51 2.19
CA ASP A 240 31.96 22.19 3.44
C ASP A 240 30.43 22.33 3.57
N GLU A 241 29.67 21.74 2.64
CA GLU A 241 28.21 21.80 2.58
C GLU A 241 27.60 20.42 2.88
N LYS A 242 26.45 20.41 3.56
CA LYS A 242 25.67 19.18 3.73
C LYS A 242 24.79 18.95 2.51
N GLY A 243 24.81 17.73 1.99
CA GLY A 243 23.99 17.32 0.84
C GLY A 243 23.40 15.93 1.01
N ILE A 244 22.42 15.60 0.16
CA ILE A 244 21.83 14.27 0.05
C ILE A 244 21.95 13.82 -1.41
N ILE A 245 22.45 12.61 -1.62
CA ILE A 245 22.47 11.96 -2.94
C ILE A 245 21.33 10.96 -2.98
N HIS A 246 20.36 11.17 -3.87
CA HIS A 246 19.27 10.24 -4.10
C HIS A 246 19.53 9.43 -5.38
N ALA A 247 19.72 8.12 -5.23
CA ALA A 247 19.92 7.21 -6.35
C ALA A 247 18.66 6.38 -6.62
N ILE A 248 18.45 6.00 -7.88
CA ILE A 248 17.25 5.28 -8.32
C ILE A 248 17.18 3.81 -7.82
N SER A 249 18.27 3.26 -7.28
CA SER A 249 18.28 1.89 -6.73
C SER A 249 19.40 1.68 -5.71
N TYR A 250 19.17 0.75 -4.77
CA TYR A 250 20.19 0.33 -3.80
C TYR A 250 21.45 -0.25 -4.43
N LYS A 251 21.35 -0.86 -5.62
CA LYS A 251 22.51 -1.37 -6.36
C LYS A 251 23.46 -0.21 -6.71
N ILE A 252 22.90 0.89 -7.22
CA ILE A 252 23.67 2.08 -7.59
C ILE A 252 24.20 2.77 -6.34
N THR A 253 23.40 2.88 -5.28
CA THR A 253 23.85 3.44 -3.99
C THR A 253 25.05 2.68 -3.45
N ARG A 254 25.00 1.34 -3.39
CA ARG A 254 26.11 0.51 -2.92
C ARG A 254 27.35 0.67 -3.79
N TYR A 255 27.18 0.61 -5.12
CA TYR A 255 28.30 0.81 -6.04
C TYR A 255 28.98 2.16 -5.80
N LEU A 256 28.21 3.25 -5.67
CA LEU A 256 28.74 4.57 -5.40
C LEU A 256 29.50 4.62 -4.06
N LEU A 257 28.92 4.06 -2.99
CA LEU A 257 29.58 4.00 -1.68
C LEU A 257 30.89 3.23 -1.73
N GLU A 258 30.92 2.08 -2.41
CA GLU A 258 32.10 1.22 -2.51
C GLU A 258 33.26 1.86 -3.32
N HIS A 259 32.95 2.73 -4.29
CA HIS A 259 33.94 3.25 -5.25
C HIS A 259 34.23 4.76 -5.10
N SER A 260 33.42 5.50 -4.35
CA SER A 260 33.68 6.90 -4.03
C SER A 260 34.86 7.03 -3.08
N ARG A 261 35.67 8.07 -3.25
CA ARG A 261 36.75 8.42 -2.30
C ARG A 261 36.28 9.16 -1.04
N HIS A 262 35.01 9.54 -0.96
CA HIS A 262 34.42 10.33 0.13
C HIS A 262 33.61 9.48 1.13
N GLN A 263 34.06 8.24 1.39
CA GLN A 263 33.43 7.33 2.37
C GLN A 263 33.47 7.85 3.81
#